data_AF-G1VB39-F1
#
_entry.id   AF-G1VB39-F1
#
_cell.length_a   1.000
_cell.length_b   1.000
_cell.length_c   1.000
_cell.angle_alpha   90.00
_cell.angle_beta   90.00
_cell.angle_gamma   90.00
#
_symmetry.space_group_name_H-M   'P 1'
#
loop_
_entity.id
_entity.type
_entity.pdbx_description
1 polymer ?
#
loop_
_entity_poly.entity_id
_entity_poly.type
_entity_poly.pdbx_seq_one_letter_code
_entity_poly.pdbx_strand_id
1 'polypeptide(L)' 'MFLSVQLPFTVFLQVGLTSSKRVMGKYANSKLNMCFLYSLAGIVTFLNIWLLIESVS' A
#
# COMPACT_ATOMS: atom_id res chain seq x y z
N MET A 1 8.66 -15.17 -1.89
CA MET A 1 8.17 -14.98 -0.49
C MET A 1 8.60 -13.63 0.10
N PHE A 2 9.87 -13.23 0.02
CA PHE A 2 10.34 -11.95 0.59
C PHE A 2 9.60 -10.70 0.04
N LEU A 3 9.34 -10.67 -1.29
CA LEU A 3 8.55 -9.59 -1.91
C LEU A 3 7.14 -9.47 -1.33
N SER A 4 6.45 -10.60 -1.12
CA SER A 4 5.08 -10.61 -0.58
C SER A 4 4.99 -10.04 0.83
N VAL A 5 6.01 -10.28 1.65
CA VAL A 5 6.12 -9.69 2.99
C VAL A 5 6.39 -8.18 2.92
N GLN A 6 7.20 -7.73 1.97
CA GLN A 6 7.58 -6.32 1.81
C GLN A 6 6.44 -5.45 1.24
N LEU A 7 5.70 -5.98 0.26
CA LEU A 7 4.65 -5.27 -0.49
C LEU A 7 3.67 -4.46 0.39
N PRO A 8 3.10 -4.99 1.50
CA PRO A 8 2.22 -4.19 2.34
C PRO A 8 2.95 -2.95 2.91
N PHE A 9 4.15 -3.12 3.46
CA PHE A 9 4.91 -2.00 4.02
C PHE A 9 5.23 -0.92 2.98
N THR A 10 5.66 -1.32 1.78
CA THR A 10 6.02 -0.35 0.73
C THR A 10 4.80 0.36 0.16
N VAL A 11 3.67 -0.35 -0.05
CA VAL A 11 2.45 0.25 -0.57
C VAL A 11 1.87 1.27 0.42
N PHE A 12 1.78 0.93 1.71
CA PHE A 12 1.28 1.88 2.73
C PHE A 12 2.18 3.13 2.84
N LEU A 13 3.50 2.94 2.84
CA LEU A 13 4.45 4.06 2.85
C LEU A 13 4.33 4.91 1.59
N GLN A 14 4.24 4.28 0.41
CA GLN A 14 4.14 4.98 -0.87
C GLN A 14 2.86 5.81 -0.95
N VAL A 15 1.72 5.27 -0.54
CA VAL A 15 0.46 6.01 -0.51
C VAL A 15 0.52 7.16 0.51
N GLY A 16 1.15 6.95 1.67
CA GLY A 16 1.36 8.00 2.66
C GLY A 16 2.28 9.14 2.17
N LEU A 17 3.39 8.81 1.53
CA LEU A 17 4.36 9.78 0.99
C LEU A 17 3.79 10.55 -0.21
N THR A 18 3.07 9.88 -1.10
CA THR A 18 2.46 10.51 -2.29
C THR A 18 1.24 11.38 -1.94
N SER A 19 0.54 11.07 -0.86
CA SER A 19 -0.57 11.90 -0.34
C SER A 19 -0.08 13.07 0.53
N SER A 20 1.18 13.06 0.97
CA SER A 20 1.73 14.10 1.84
C SER A 20 2.09 15.36 1.06
N LYS A 21 1.41 16.47 1.38
CA LYS A 21 1.77 17.81 0.88
C LYS A 21 3.17 18.26 1.29
N ARG A 22 3.73 17.70 2.38
CA ARG A 22 5.11 18.01 2.79
C ARG A 22 6.13 17.43 1.81
N VAL A 23 5.85 16.26 1.22
CA VAL A 23 6.78 15.55 0.34
C VAL A 23 6.48 15.86 -1.13
N MET A 24 5.20 15.85 -1.54
CA MET A 24 4.78 16.06 -2.93
C MET A 24 4.34 17.49 -3.26
N GLY A 25 4.18 18.37 -2.27
CA GLY A 25 3.82 19.76 -2.48
C GLY A 25 2.52 19.90 -3.29
N LYS A 26 2.65 20.48 -4.49
CA LYS A 26 1.54 20.73 -5.42
C LYS A 26 1.00 19.47 -6.12
N TYR A 27 1.77 18.37 -6.12
CA TYR A 27 1.39 17.10 -6.74
C TYR A 27 0.87 16.08 -5.73
N ALA A 28 0.60 16.50 -4.48
CA ALA A 28 0.07 15.60 -3.47
C ALA A 28 -1.26 15.02 -3.93
N ASN A 29 -1.44 13.73 -3.68
CA ASN A 29 -2.61 13.03 -4.18
C ASN A 29 -3.90 13.62 -3.60
N SER A 30 -4.95 13.67 -4.43
CA SER A 30 -6.25 14.15 -3.98
C SER A 30 -6.84 13.17 -2.94
N LYS A 31 -7.72 13.66 -2.06
CA LYS A 31 -8.37 12.81 -1.03
C LYS A 31 -9.09 11.60 -1.64
N LEU A 32 -9.61 11.74 -2.85
CA LEU A 32 -10.34 10.70 -3.58
C LEU A 32 -9.37 9.63 -4.11
N ASN A 33 -8.26 10.05 -4.72
CA ASN A 33 -7.21 9.13 -5.18
C ASN A 33 -6.54 8.41 -4.00
N MET A 34 -6.31 9.12 -2.89
CA MET A 34 -5.79 8.54 -1.65
C MET A 34 -6.73 7.42 -1.14
N CYS A 35 -8.04 7.67 -1.10
CA CYS A 35 -9.02 6.65 -0.70
C CYS A 35 -8.96 5.40 -1.61
N PHE A 36 -8.90 5.62 -2.93
CA PHE A 36 -8.78 4.53 -3.90
C PHE A 36 -7.49 3.72 -3.70
N LEU A 37 -6.35 4.40 -3.50
CA LEU A 37 -5.07 3.74 -3.28
C LEU A 37 -5.01 2.97 -1.95
N TYR A 38 -5.59 3.50 -0.87
CA TYR A 38 -5.68 2.77 0.40
C TYR A 38 -6.59 1.54 0.30
N SER A 39 -7.66 1.61 -0.50
CA SER A 39 -8.51 0.45 -0.78
C SER A 39 -7.72 -0.65 -1.52
N LEU A 40 -6.98 -0.27 -2.56
CA LEU A 40 -6.10 -1.19 -3.29
C LEU A 40 -5.02 -1.79 -2.38
N ALA A 41 -4.41 -0.96 -1.52
CA ALA A 41 -3.41 -1.40 -0.54
C ALA A 41 -3.99 -2.44 0.43
N GLY A 42 -5.23 -2.25 0.88
CA GLY A 42 -5.95 -3.23 1.70
C GLY A 42 -6.13 -4.57 1.00
N ILE A 43 -6.59 -4.56 -0.25
CA ILE A 43 -6.79 -5.79 -1.05
C ILE A 43 -5.46 -6.53 -1.23
N VAL A 44 -4.40 -5.82 -1.65
CA VAL A 44 -3.07 -6.41 -1.87
C VAL A 44 -2.49 -6.98 -0.57
N THR A 45 -2.70 -6.29 0.56
CA THR A 45 -2.25 -6.77 1.87
C THR A 45 -2.97 -8.05 2.26
N PHE A 46 -4.30 -8.10 2.11
CA PHE A 46 -5.09 -9.29 2.40
C PHE A 46 -4.63 -10.49 1.57
N LEU A 47 -4.47 -10.30 0.26
CA LEU A 47 -4.03 -11.36 -0.65
C LEU A 47 -2.61 -11.85 -0.32
N ASN A 48 -1.69 -10.95 0.05
CA ASN A 48 -0.33 -11.36 0.43
C ASN A 48 -0.29 -12.09 1.78
N ILE A 49 -1.14 -11.73 2.74
CA ILE A 49 -1.27 -12.44 4.01
C ILE A 49 -1.82 -13.85 3.77
N TRP A 50 -2.87 -13.98 2.96
CA TRP A 50 -3.43 -15.27 2.59
C TRP A 50 -2.37 -16.18 1.94
N LEU A 51 -1.66 -15.64 0.95
CA LEU A 51 -0.60 -16.36 0.25
C LEU A 51 0.56 -16.75 1.18
N LEU A 52 0.88 -15.93 2.18
CA LEU A 52 1.90 -16.26 3.18
C LEU A 52 1.45 -17.43 4.06
N ILE A 53 0.20 -17.44 4.51
CA ILE A 53 -0.36 -18.55 5.29
C ILE A 53 -0.31 -19.85 4.48
N GLU A 54 -0.78 -19.82 3.24
CA GLU A 54 -0.77 -20.99 2.35
C GLU A 54 0.65 -21.48 2.04
N SER A 55 1.61 -20.56 1.86
CA SER A 55 2.99 -20.94 1.55
C SER A 55 3.79 -21.46 2.75
N VAL A 56 3.30 -21.26 3.98
CA VAL A 56 3.94 -21.68 5.23
C VAL A 56 3.25 -22.89 5.86
N SER A 57 1.97 -23.14 5.54
CA SER A 57 1.22 -24.35 5.93
C SER A 57 1.56 -25.55 5.05
#